data_AF-A0A1R4IGN6-F1
#
_entry.id   AF-A0A1R4IGN6-F1
#
_cell.length_a   1.000
_cell.length_b   1.000
_cell.length_c   1.000
_cell.angle_alpha   90.00
_cell.angle_beta   90.00
_cell.angle_gamma   90.00
#
_symmetry.space_group_name_H-M   'P 1'
#
loop_
_entity.id
_entity.type
_entity.pdbx_description
1 polymer ?
#
loop_
_entity_poly.entity_id
_entity_poly.type
_entity_poly.pdbx_seq_one_letter_code
_entity_poly.pdbx_strand_id
1 'polypeptide(L)' 'MGSANDRDKAAQRAAIISSFFVICKKHDVNPFQWLKYTLQNIMTINHKKIKDLYPQN' A
#
# COMPACT_ATOMS: atom_id res chain seq x y z
N MET A 1 3.66 -19.81 26.30
CA MET A 1 4.38 -19.56 25.04
C MET A 1 3.46 -18.77 24.12
N GLY A 2 3.43 -17.43 24.23
CA GLY A 2 2.38 -16.62 23.59
C GLY A 2 2.55 -15.10 23.76
N SER A 3 3.77 -14.59 23.61
CA SER A 3 4.06 -13.13 23.72
C SER A 3 5.09 -12.63 22.70
N ALA A 4 5.81 -13.52 22.00
CA ALA A 4 6.73 -13.16 20.93
C ALA A 4 6.02 -12.88 19.59
N ASN A 5 5.08 -13.75 19.18
CA ASN A 5 4.43 -13.67 17.86
C ASN A 5 3.58 -12.41 17.61
N ASP A 6 3.05 -11.75 18.64
CA ASP A 6 2.22 -10.56 18.46
C ASP A 6 3.05 -9.31 18.16
N ARG A 7 4.25 -9.21 18.74
CA ARG A 7 5.21 -8.14 18.44
C ARG A 7 5.75 -8.27 17.03
N ASP A 8 6.02 -9.50 16.58
CA ASP A 8 6.47 -9.77 15.21
C ASP A 8 5.38 -9.41 14.18
N LYS A 9 4.11 -9.72 14.47
CA LYS A 9 2.99 -9.29 13.61
C LYS A 9 2.83 -7.77 13.58
N ALA A 10 2.95 -7.08 14.71
CA ALA A 10 2.86 -5.62 14.76
C ALA A 10 4.02 -4.95 14.02
N ALA A 11 5.25 -5.42 14.25
CA ALA A 11 6.46 -4.94 13.56
C ALA A 11 6.38 -5.20 12.05
N GLN A 12 5.88 -6.36 11.64
CA GLN A 12 5.70 -6.69 10.23
C GLN A 12 4.63 -5.82 9.55
N ARG A 13 3.51 -5.55 10.23
CA ARG A 13 2.50 -4.58 9.75
C ARG A 13 3.09 -3.17 9.62
N ALA A 14 3.87 -2.73 10.60
CA ALA A 14 4.55 -1.44 10.56
C ALA A 14 5.58 -1.38 9.42
N ALA A 15 6.31 -2.46 9.16
CA ALA A 15 7.26 -2.56 8.06
C ALA A 15 6.56 -2.51 6.69
N ILE A 16 5.40 -3.16 6.54
CA ILE A 16 4.60 -3.12 5.30
C ILE A 16 4.12 -1.68 5.02
N ILE A 17 3.53 -1.02 6.03
CA ILE A 17 3.04 0.35 5.91
C ILE A 17 4.20 1.32 5.62
N SER A 18 5.34 1.15 6.29
CA SER A 18 6.52 1.98 6.07
C SER A 18 7.11 1.77 4.67
N SER A 19 7.16 0.53 4.17
CA SER A 19 7.61 0.23 2.81
C SER A 19 6.70 0.89 1.77
N PHE A 20 5.39 0.85 1.99
CA PHE A 20 4.42 1.57 1.17
C PHE A 20 4.68 3.08 1.16
N PHE A 21 4.84 3.72 2.33
CA PHE A 21 5.14 5.15 2.41
C PHE A 21 6.47 5.54 1.76
N VAL A 22 7.51 4.71 1.88
CA VAL A 22 8.80 4.93 1.21
C VAL A 22 8.64 4.89 -0.30
N ILE A 23 7.85 3.95 -0.84
CA ILE A 23 7.56 3.88 -2.27
C ILE A 23 6.82 5.14 -2.73
N CYS A 24 5.76 5.54 -2.03
CA CYS A 24 5.03 6.78 -2.35
C CYS A 24 5.96 8.00 -2.35
N LYS A 25 6.82 8.14 -1.33
CA LYS A 25 7.80 9.23 -1.25
C LYS A 25 8.83 9.19 -2.39
N LYS A 26 9.32 8.00 -2.75
CA LYS A 26 10.30 7.83 -3.84
C LYS A 26 9.74 8.25 -5.20
N HIS A 27 8.45 8.02 -5.43
CA HIS A 27 7.77 8.36 -6.67
C HIS A 27 7.05 9.73 -6.62
N ASP A 28 7.27 10.53 -5.56
CA ASP A 28 6.61 11.82 -5.31
C ASP A 28 5.06 11.75 -5.38
N VAL A 29 4.51 10.62 -4.93
CA VAL A 29 3.07 10.36 -4.92
C VAL A 29 2.51 10.58 -3.52
N ASN A 30 1.39 11.29 -3.44
CA ASN A 30 0.65 11.43 -2.18
C ASN A 30 0.01 10.08 -1.79
N PRO A 31 0.43 9.46 -0.67
CA PRO A 31 -0.03 8.12 -0.28
C PRO A 31 -1.53 8.06 0.01
N PHE A 32 -2.10 9.14 0.55
CA PHE A 32 -3.53 9.21 0.85
C PHE A 32 -4.36 9.32 -0.44
N GLN A 33 -3.96 10.18 -1.38
CA GLN A 33 -4.66 10.31 -2.66
C GLN A 33 -4.54 9.04 -3.48
N TRP A 34 -3.35 8.43 -3.57
CA TRP A 34 -3.16 7.17 -4.27
C TRP A 34 -4.02 6.06 -3.67
N LEU A 35 -4.01 5.90 -2.34
CA LEU A 35 -4.80 4.86 -1.69
C LEU A 35 -6.30 5.08 -1.91
N LYS A 36 -6.77 6.33 -1.80
CA LYS A 36 -8.16 6.69 -2.07
C LYS A 36 -8.54 6.39 -3.52
N TYR A 37 -7.74 6.84 -4.48
CA TYR A 37 -7.97 6.59 -5.91
C TYR A 37 -7.98 5.09 -6.22
N THR A 38 -7.01 4.34 -5.73
CA THR A 38 -6.94 2.89 -5.89
C THR A 38 -8.18 2.22 -5.32
N LEU A 39 -8.59 2.52 -4.09
CA LEU A 39 -9.79 1.93 -3.47
C LEU A 39 -11.09 2.29 -4.21
N GLN A 40 -11.19 3.51 -4.75
CA GLN A 40 -12.37 3.93 -5.53
C GLN A 40 -12.43 3.26 -6.90
N ASN A 41 -11.28 2.99 -7.53
CA ASN A 41 -11.21 2.47 -8.89
C ASN A 41 -10.99 0.96 -8.96
N ILE A 42 -10.55 0.29 -7.88
CA ILE A 42 -10.26 -1.15 -7.90
C ILE A 42 -11.50 -2.01 -8.17
N MET A 43 -12.68 -1.53 -7.78
CA MET A 43 -13.95 -2.23 -8.05
C MET A 43 -14.46 -2.02 -9.48
N THR A 44 -14.02 -0.96 -10.16
CA THR A 44 -14.50 -0.57 -11.50
C THR A 44 -13.48 -0.81 -12.60
N ILE A 45 -12.20 -1.00 -12.24
CA ILE A 45 -11.13 -1.16 -13.20
C ILE A 45 -11.21 -2.52 -13.90
N ASN A 46 -11.12 -2.49 -15.22
CA ASN A 46 -10.95 -3.71 -16.00
C ASN A 46 -9.60 -4.34 -15.63
N HIS A 47 -9.56 -5.64 -15.37
CA HIS A 47 -8.37 -6.44 -15.08
C HIS A 47 -7.16 -6.17 -16.01
N LYS A 48 -7.38 -5.75 -17.27
CA LYS A 48 -6.32 -5.36 -18.21
C LYS A 48 -5.63 -4.03 -17.88
N LYS A 49 -6.25 -3.18 -17.05
CA LYS A 49 -5.79 -1.83 -16.69
C LYS A 49 -5.30 -1.70 -15.25
N ILE A 50 -5.20 -2.79 -14.49
CA ILE A 50 -4.70 -2.78 -13.10
C ILE A 50 -3.36 -2.04 -12.93
N LYS A 51 -2.50 -2.08 -13.95
CA LYS A 51 -1.20 -1.37 -13.94
C LYS A 51 -1.35 0.15 -13.86
N ASP A 52 -2.48 0.70 -14.31
CA ASP A 52 -2.80 2.14 -14.24
C ASP A 52 -3.08 2.60 -12.79
N LEU A 53 -3.28 1.66 -11.86
CA LEU A 53 -3.42 1.95 -10.43
C LEU A 53 -2.08 1.96 -9.69
N TYR A 54 -0.96 1.68 -10.36
CA TYR A 54 0.34 1.70 -9.68
C TYR A 54 0.77 3.13 -9.36
N PRO A 55 1.46 3.36 -8.23
CA PRO A 55 1.92 4.69 -7.82
C PRO A 55 3.07 5.21 -8.68
N GLN A 56 3.34 4.60 -9.84
CA GLN A 56 4.50 4.88 -10.69
C GLN A 56 4.07 5.43 -12.07
N ASN A 57 2.77 5.67 -12.27
CA ASN A 57 2.18 6.02 -13.56
C ASN A 57 1.84 7.51 -13.66
#